data_AF-A0AAW5ZBW3-F1
#
_entry.id   AF-A0AAW5ZBW3-F1
#
_cell.length_a   1.000
_cell.length_b   1.000
_cell.length_c   1.000
_cell.angle_alpha   90.00
_cell.angle_beta   90.00
_cell.angle_gamma   90.00
#
_symmetry.space_group_name_H-M   'P 1'
#
loop_
_entity.id
_entity.type
_entity.pdbx_description
1 polymer ?
#
loop_
_entity_poly.entity_id
_entity_poly.type
_entity_poly.pdbx_seq_one_letter_code
_entity_poly.pdbx_strand_id
1 'polypeptide(L)' 'EGYTVDTIQAVLARRPTRPADFDARMKAVSHFRTLDAAASLAAANKRVSNILAKSDEVLSDRVNASTLKEPEEI' A
#
# COMPACT_ATOMS: atom_id res chain seq x y z
N GLU A 1 -6.62 18.19 15.28
CA GLU A 1 -6.05 17.01 14.60
C GLU A 1 -5.24 17.43 13.38
N GLY A 2 -3.94 17.14 13.37
CA GLY A 2 -3.08 17.37 12.19
C GLY A 2 -2.62 16.05 11.62
N TYR A 3 -2.79 15.85 10.31
CA TYR A 3 -2.23 14.69 9.62
C TYR A 3 -0.84 15.02 9.07
N THR A 4 0.03 14.01 9.05
CA THR A 4 1.34 14.16 8.42
C THR A 4 1.20 14.24 6.90
N VAL A 5 2.12 14.97 6.25
CA VAL A 5 2.09 15.18 4.80
C VAL A 5 2.16 13.85 4.05
N ASP A 6 2.93 12.88 4.53
CA ASP A 6 3.02 11.55 3.92
C ASP A 6 1.69 10.80 3.95
N THR A 7 0.89 10.93 5.02
CA THR A 7 -0.44 10.32 5.09
C THR A 7 -1.41 10.96 4.09
N ILE A 8 -1.38 12.29 3.97
CA ILE A 8 -2.21 13.01 2.99
C ILE A 8 -1.83 12.58 1.56
N GLN A 9 -0.54 12.53 1.24
CA GLN A 9 -0.05 12.10 -0.07
C GLN A 9 -0.42 10.63 -0.37
N ALA A 10 -0.32 9.74 0.63
CA ALA A 10 -0.69 8.34 0.47
C ALA A 10 -2.17 8.15 0.14
N VAL A 11 -3.07 8.91 0.79
CA VAL A 11 -4.51 8.85 0.51
C VAL A 11 -4.84 9.50 -0.84
N LEU A 12 -4.22 10.64 -1.16
CA LEU A 12 -4.40 11.31 -2.46
C LEU A 12 -3.92 10.47 -3.65
N ALA A 13 -2.85 9.68 -3.49
CA ALA A 13 -2.34 8.79 -4.53
C ALA A 13 -3.39 7.76 -5.00
N ARG A 14 -4.37 7.42 -4.14
CA ARG A 14 -5.50 6.55 -4.48
C ARG A 14 -6.67 7.26 -5.15
N ARG A 15 -6.57 8.57 -5.40
CA ARG A 15 -7.55 9.42 -6.10
C ARG A 15 -8.99 9.25 -5.58
N PRO A 16 -9.24 9.35 -4.27
CA PRO A 16 -10.60 9.33 -3.74
C PRO A 16 -11.40 10.52 -4.28
N THR A 17 -12.64 10.26 -4.69
CA THR A 17 -13.51 11.27 -5.34
C THR A 17 -14.56 11.86 -4.41
N ARG A 18 -14.70 11.31 -3.20
CA ARG A 18 -15.72 11.72 -2.21
C ARG A 18 -15.05 12.23 -0.94
N PRO A 19 -15.34 13.45 -0.46
CA PRO A 19 -14.72 14.00 0.75
C PRO A 19 -14.90 13.13 2.01
N ALA A 20 -16.05 12.50 2.18
CA ALA A 20 -16.30 11.59 3.30
C ALA A 20 -15.43 10.32 3.26
N ASP A 21 -15.16 9.78 2.07
CA ASP A 21 -14.26 8.64 1.89
C ASP A 21 -12.79 9.05 2.13
N PHE A 22 -12.42 10.25 1.70
CA PHE A 22 -11.10 10.82 2.00
C PHE A 22 -10.87 10.90 3.52
N ASP A 23 -11.79 11.50 4.27
CA ASP A 23 -11.70 11.61 5.73
C ASP A 23 -11.67 10.24 6.42
N ALA A 24 -12.51 9.30 6.00
CA ALA A 24 -12.52 7.94 6.52
C ALA A 24 -11.17 7.22 6.29
N ARG A 25 -10.57 7.38 5.10
CA ARG A 25 -9.24 6.82 4.78
C ARG A 25 -8.13 7.48 5.59
N MET A 26 -8.20 8.80 5.79
CA MET A 26 -7.23 9.52 6.62
C MET A 26 -7.24 9.00 8.06
N LYS A 27 -8.43 8.81 8.64
CA LYS A 27 -8.58 8.22 9.98
C LYS A 27 -8.09 6.77 10.03
N ALA A 28 -8.43 5.96 9.03
CA ALA A 28 -8.01 4.57 8.96
C ALA A 28 -6.48 4.44 8.89
N VAL A 29 -5.82 5.22 8.02
CA VAL A 29 -4.35 5.21 7.90
C VAL A 29 -3.69 5.72 9.18
N SER A 30 -4.25 6.77 9.80
CA SER A 30 -3.74 7.30 11.07
C SER A 30 -3.83 6.27 12.19
N HIS A 31 -4.96 5.57 12.32
CA HIS A 31 -5.13 4.52 13.31
C HIS A 31 -4.24 3.30 13.01
N PHE A 32 -4.15 2.88 11.75
CA PHE A 32 -3.28 1.77 11.36
C PHE A 32 -1.83 2.02 11.80
N ARG A 33 -1.33 3.26 11.67
CA ARG A 33 0.03 3.62 12.10
C ARG A 33 0.28 3.56 13.60
N THR A 34 -0.75 3.56 14.43
CA THR A 34 -0.60 3.38 15.89
C THR A 34 -0.44 1.92 16.28
N LEU A 35 -0.65 0.97 15.37
CA LEU A 35 -0.49 -0.45 15.63
C LEU A 35 0.99 -0.85 15.58
N ASP A 36 1.43 -1.71 16.50
CA ASP A 36 2.83 -2.15 16.58
C ASP A 36 3.32 -2.81 15.29
N ALA A 37 2.44 -3.56 14.61
CA ALA A 37 2.75 -4.22 13.35
C ALA A 37 3.00 -3.26 12.19
N ALA A 38 2.54 -2.00 12.27
CA ALA A 38 2.60 -1.05 11.16
C ALA A 38 4.03 -0.67 10.80
N ALA A 39 4.92 -0.54 11.80
CA ALA A 39 6.33 -0.23 11.56
C ALA A 39 7.03 -1.36 10.76
N SER A 40 6.78 -2.61 11.14
CA SER A 40 7.31 -3.79 10.44
C SER A 40 6.80 -3.85 9.00
N LEU A 41 5.49 -3.66 8.79
CA LEU A 41 4.91 -3.69 7.45
C LEU A 41 5.42 -2.55 6.56
N ALA A 42 5.55 -1.34 7.11
CA ALA A 42 6.10 -0.21 6.37
C ALA A 42 7.57 -0.43 5.96
N ALA A 43 8.38 -1.02 6.84
CA ALA A 43 9.76 -1.39 6.55
C ALA A 43 9.84 -2.46 5.45
N ALA A 44 8.99 -3.48 5.50
CA ALA A 44 8.89 -4.51 4.47
C ALA A 44 8.50 -3.91 3.11
N ASN A 45 7.47 -3.05 3.07
CA ASN A 45 7.04 -2.37 1.85
C ASN A 45 8.15 -1.51 1.25
N LYS A 46 8.86 -0.72 2.08
CA LYS A 46 10.01 0.08 1.62
C LYS A 46 11.10 -0.79 1.01
N ARG A 47 11.38 -1.95 1.62
CA ARG A 47 12.37 -2.90 1.09
C ARG A 47 11.96 -3.44 -0.27
N VAL A 48 10.70 -3.84 -0.43
CA VAL A 48 10.16 -4.32 -1.73
C VAL A 48 10.26 -3.22 -2.79
N SER A 49 9.80 -2.00 -2.49
CA SER A 49 9.90 -0.87 -3.43
C SER A 49 11.35 -0.57 -3.84
N ASN A 50 12.29 -0.62 -2.90
CA ASN A 50 13.72 -0.42 -3.21
C ASN A 50 14.31 -1.54 -4.07
N ILE A 51 13.86 -2.78 -3.90
CA ILE A 51 14.28 -3.91 -4.75
C ILE A 51 13.74 -3.69 -6.17
N LEU A 52 12.45 -3.40 -6.30
CA LEU A 52 11.81 -3.17 -7.60
C LEU A 52 12.43 -1.97 -8.34
N ALA A 53 12.75 -0.89 -7.64
CA ALA A 53 13.40 0.29 -8.23
C ALA A 53 14.84 0.03 -8.72
N LYS A 54 15.49 -1.05 -8.26
CA LYS A 54 16.84 -1.45 -8.66
C LYS A 54 16.84 -2.63 -9.63
N SER A 55 15.67 -3.17 -9.96
CA SER A 55 15.54 -4.27 -10.91
C SER A 55 15.48 -3.71 -12.33
N ASP A 56 16.47 -4.04 -13.14
CA ASP A 56 16.48 -3.72 -14.59
C ASP A 56 15.67 -4.74 -15.42
N GLU A 57 15.17 -5.79 -14.77
CA GLU A 57 14.40 -6.86 -15.39
C GLU A 57 12.97 -6.40 -15.68
N VAL A 58 12.51 -6.63 -16.91
CA VAL A 58 11.12 -6.37 -17.29
C VAL A 58 10.25 -7.44 -16.64
N LEU A 59 9.49 -7.04 -15.63
CA LEU A 59 8.51 -7.91 -15.00
C LEU A 59 7.44 -8.31 -16.02
N SER A 60 7.18 -9.61 -16.12
CA SER A 60 6.07 -10.13 -16.91
C SER A 60 4.75 -9.54 -16.39
N ASP A 61 3.99 -8.94 -17.30
CA ASP A 61 2.64 -8.43 -17.10
C ASP A 61 1.59 -9.56 -17.04
N ARG A 62 2.00 -10.80 -17.33
CA ARG A 62 1.14 -11.99 -17.27
C ARG A 62 1.36 -12.77 -15.98
N VAL A 63 0.29 -12.91 -15.19
CA VAL A 63 0.21 -13.83 -14.06
C VAL A 63 -0.05 -15.23 -14.60
N ASN A 64 0.78 -16.20 -14.18
CA ASN A 64 0.56 -17.60 -14.54
C ASN A 64 -0.47 -18.23 -13.59
N ALA A 65 -1.73 -18.25 -13.99
CA ALA A 65 -2.81 -18.81 -13.17
C ALA A 65 -2.60 -20.29 -12.79
N SER A 66 -1.80 -21.05 -13.55
CA SER A 66 -1.52 -22.46 -13.26
C SER A 66 -0.63 -22.69 -12.03
N THR A 67 0.02 -21.64 -11.51
CA THR A 67 0.86 -21.73 -10.30
C THR A 67 0.14 -21.31 -9.02
N LEU A 68 -1.08 -20.78 -9.13
CA LEU A 68 -1.92 -20.39 -8.00
C LEU A 68 -2.54 -21.66 -7.40
N LYS A 69 -2.46 -21.82 -6.07
CA LYS A 69 -2.82 -23.07 -5.38
C LYS A 69 -4.06 -22.90 -4.50
N GLU A 70 -4.20 -21.73 -3.90
CA GLU A 70 -5.30 -21.44 -3.00
C GLU A 70 -6.46 -20.79 -3.78
N PRO A 71 -7.72 -21.07 -3.41
CA PRO A 71 -8.88 -20.49 -4.08
C PRO A 71 -8.96 -18.96 -3.90
N GLU A 72 -8.38 -18.40 -2.85
CA GLU A 72 -8.30 -16.95 -2.61
C GLU A 72 -7.29 -16.24 -3.54
N GLU A 73 -6.47 -17.00 -4.27
CA GLU A 73 -5.49 -16.47 -5.22
C GLU A 73 -6.05 -16.26 -6.63
N ILE A 74 -7.22 -16.84 -6.97
CA ILE A 74 -7.86 -16.83 -8.30
C ILE A 74 -8.92 -15.73 -8.43
#